data_AF-A0A292Z7Q6-F1
#
_entry.id   AF-A0A292Z7Q6-F1
#
_cell.length_a   1.000
_cell.length_b   1.000
_cell.length_c   1.000
_cell.angle_alpha   90.00
_cell.angle_beta   90.00
_cell.angle_gamma   90.00
#
_symmetry.space_group_name_H-M   'P 1'
#
loop_
_entity.id
_entity.type
_entity.pdbx_description
1 polymer ?
#
loop_
_entity_poly.entity_id
_entity_poly.type
_entity_poly.pdbx_seq_one_letter_code
_entity_poly.pdbx_strand_id
1 'polypeptide(L)'
;MDWSWSEHAVCVIDDTGAALERRTVRHTAGGLRKMVARLHQHQVQGVAIERGDGPVVAALLQAGLTVFLIVPQQVTALRSRYSSARSKDDRFGAYLLADVLRTDRRRLMPLTVDSDATVGLRMLVRARADLVKARVAAHNQLRAHLQFAHPGAVGLFHQLDGRSPSRSDPLSHPAPRPLALGEAPRCVAEGGALHPPDHSHRRPAVRPPHPGPGRVSRRPRRRRRRGHHPRARRAAHRPT
;
A
#
# COMPACT_ATOMS: atom_id res chain seq x y z
N MET A 1 6.66 -11.69 0.07
CA MET A 1 6.84 -10.42 0.81
C MET A 1 5.86 -9.40 0.28
N ASP A 2 5.11 -8.77 1.15
CA ASP A 2 4.19 -7.68 0.82
C ASP A 2 4.64 -6.41 1.56
N TRP A 3 4.57 -5.24 0.94
CA TRP A 3 5.07 -4.02 1.56
C TRP A 3 4.25 -2.78 1.31
N SER A 4 4.29 -1.88 2.30
CA SER A 4 3.77 -0.52 2.26
C SER A 4 4.92 0.51 2.27
N TRP A 5 4.58 1.78 2.52
CA TRP A 5 5.54 2.89 2.60
C TRP A 5 6.43 2.84 3.85
N SER A 6 5.93 2.36 4.98
CA SER A 6 6.65 2.38 6.26
C SER A 6 7.07 0.99 6.73
N GLU A 7 6.33 -0.05 6.35
CA GLU A 7 6.48 -1.40 6.90
C GLU A 7 6.28 -2.49 5.84
N HIS A 8 6.94 -3.62 6.05
CA HIS A 8 7.02 -4.74 5.11
C HIS A 8 6.70 -6.03 5.83
N ALA A 9 5.67 -6.73 5.38
CA ALA A 9 5.34 -8.06 5.85
C ALA A 9 6.19 -9.11 5.14
N VAL A 10 6.86 -9.94 5.93
CA VAL A 10 7.72 -11.04 5.49
C VAL A 10 7.16 -12.34 6.06
N CYS A 11 7.00 -13.33 5.20
CA CYS A 11 6.63 -14.69 5.59
C CYS A 11 7.63 -15.65 4.95
N VAL A 12 8.19 -16.55 5.76
CA VAL A 12 8.97 -17.70 5.30
C VAL A 12 8.12 -18.94 5.53
N ILE A 13 8.05 -19.80 4.52
CA ILE A 13 7.30 -21.05 4.59
C ILE A 13 8.20 -22.21 4.20
N ASP A 14 7.89 -23.40 4.69
CA ASP A 14 8.53 -24.65 4.27
C ASP A 14 7.88 -25.23 3.00
N ASP A 15 8.37 -26.39 2.57
CA ASP A 15 7.87 -27.15 1.42
C ASP A 15 6.45 -27.68 1.60
N THR A 16 6.00 -27.89 2.83
CA THR A 16 4.62 -28.28 3.17
C THR A 16 3.64 -27.10 3.14
N GLY A 17 4.16 -25.86 3.18
CA GLY A 17 3.38 -24.63 3.25
C GLY A 17 3.13 -24.13 4.68
N ALA A 18 3.80 -24.71 5.69
CA ALA A 18 3.75 -24.23 7.05
C ALA A 18 4.64 -22.98 7.20
N ALA A 19 4.14 -21.98 7.95
CA ALA A 19 4.88 -20.73 8.15
C ALA A 19 5.95 -20.90 9.23
N LEU A 20 7.22 -20.93 8.81
CA LEU A 20 8.40 -20.98 9.69
C LEU A 20 8.61 -19.66 10.41
N GLU A 21 8.37 -18.54 9.73
CA GLU A 21 8.50 -17.21 10.31
C GLU A 21 7.52 -16.22 9.69
N ARG A 22 6.94 -15.34 10.52
CA ARG A 22 6.16 -14.17 10.10
C ARG A 22 6.67 -12.95 10.84
N ARG A 23 7.00 -11.89 10.12
CA ARG A 23 7.55 -10.66 10.71
C ARG A 23 7.15 -9.42 9.92
N THR A 24 7.10 -8.30 10.61
CA THR A 24 7.06 -6.98 10.00
C THR A 24 8.43 -6.30 10.11
N VAL A 25 8.91 -5.73 9.01
CA VAL A 25 10.19 -5.04 8.90
C VAL A 25 9.95 -3.58 8.56
N ARG A 26 10.64 -2.65 9.22
CA ARG A 26 10.54 -1.21 8.88
C ARG A 26 11.25 -0.90 7.57
N HIS A 27 10.69 0.03 6.79
CA HIS A 27 11.27 0.59 5.56
C HIS A 27 12.47 1.51 5.89
N THR A 28 13.58 0.89 6.31
CA THR A 28 14.83 1.56 6.66
C THR A 28 15.99 0.70 6.19
N ALA A 29 17.14 1.30 5.91
CA ALA A 29 18.33 0.52 5.50
C ALA A 29 18.70 -0.57 6.53
N GLY A 30 18.60 -0.27 7.83
CA GLY A 30 18.82 -1.26 8.89
C GLY A 30 17.76 -2.37 8.92
N GLY A 31 16.49 -2.05 8.66
CA GLY A 31 15.42 -3.03 8.53
C GLY A 31 15.64 -3.99 7.37
N LEU A 32 15.98 -3.45 6.19
CA LEU A 32 16.24 -4.26 4.99
C LEU A 32 17.46 -5.18 5.17
N ARG A 33 18.56 -4.69 5.78
CA ARG A 33 19.72 -5.54 6.10
C ARG A 33 19.36 -6.70 7.03
N LYS A 34 18.60 -6.43 8.10
CA LYS A 34 18.14 -7.47 9.04
C LYS A 34 17.24 -8.49 8.35
N MET A 35 16.39 -8.04 7.45
CA MET A 35 15.53 -8.91 6.65
C MET A 35 16.34 -9.83 5.74
N VAL A 36 17.29 -9.30 4.97
CA VAL A 36 18.17 -10.09 4.09
C VAL A 36 18.95 -11.14 4.90
N ALA A 37 19.54 -10.74 6.03
CA ALA A 37 20.25 -11.68 6.89
C ALA A 37 19.37 -12.85 7.37
N ARG A 38 18.10 -12.59 7.68
CA ARG A 38 17.14 -13.62 8.07
C ARG A 38 16.77 -14.55 6.91
N LEU A 39 16.57 -14.01 5.71
CA LEU A 39 16.29 -14.82 4.52
C LEU A 39 17.45 -15.77 4.21
N HIS A 40 18.70 -15.35 4.38
CA HIS A 40 19.85 -16.24 4.26
C HIS A 40 19.91 -17.30 5.38
N GLN A 41 19.58 -16.94 6.63
CA GLN A 41 19.53 -17.91 7.73
C GLN A 41 18.51 -19.03 7.48
N HIS A 42 17.39 -18.71 6.82
CA HIS A 42 16.40 -19.70 6.39
C HIS A 42 16.74 -20.40 5.08
N GLN A 43 17.87 -20.06 4.44
CA GLN A 43 18.32 -20.64 3.17
C GLN A 43 17.22 -20.64 2.08
N VAL A 44 16.46 -19.54 1.99
CA VAL A 44 15.31 -19.46 1.09
C VAL A 44 15.72 -19.67 -0.37
N GLN A 45 14.92 -20.47 -1.09
CA GLN A 45 15.16 -20.77 -2.51
C GLN A 45 14.68 -19.65 -3.45
N GLY A 46 13.89 -18.72 -2.94
CA GLY A 46 13.41 -17.57 -3.69
C GLY A 46 12.51 -16.67 -2.86
N VAL A 47 12.28 -15.45 -3.37
CA VAL A 47 11.49 -14.43 -2.70
C VAL A 47 10.43 -13.89 -3.65
N ALA A 48 9.16 -14.14 -3.36
CA ALA A 48 8.06 -13.56 -4.13
C ALA A 48 7.70 -12.15 -3.64
N ILE A 49 7.40 -11.28 -4.59
CA ILE A 49 7.13 -9.85 -4.39
C ILE A 49 6.00 -9.38 -5.31
N GLU A 50 5.28 -8.32 -4.93
CA GLU A 50 4.20 -7.74 -5.76
C GLU A 50 4.63 -6.56 -6.62
N ARG A 51 5.71 -5.86 -6.24
CA ARG A 51 6.20 -4.68 -6.94
C ARG A 51 7.65 -4.87 -7.33
N GLY A 52 7.96 -4.76 -8.63
CA GLY A 52 9.27 -5.08 -9.19
C GLY A 52 10.35 -4.01 -9.00
N ASP A 53 10.17 -3.08 -8.06
CA ASP A 53 11.01 -1.91 -7.95
C ASP A 53 11.23 -1.35 -6.54
N GLY A 54 12.22 -0.47 -6.44
CA GLY A 54 12.55 0.26 -5.22
C GLY A 54 13.63 -0.41 -4.37
N PRO A 55 13.93 0.14 -3.20
CA PRO A 55 15.06 -0.28 -2.37
C PRO A 55 14.91 -1.70 -1.81
N VAL A 56 13.68 -2.21 -1.69
CA VAL A 56 13.43 -3.61 -1.30
C VAL A 56 13.97 -4.58 -2.35
N VAL A 57 13.61 -4.35 -3.61
CA VAL A 57 14.05 -5.21 -4.72
C VAL A 57 15.56 -5.11 -4.92
N ALA A 58 16.11 -3.89 -4.87
CA ALA A 58 17.56 -3.68 -4.94
C ALA A 58 18.30 -4.45 -3.84
N ALA A 59 17.85 -4.36 -2.58
CA ALA A 59 18.47 -5.07 -1.46
C ALA A 59 18.42 -6.60 -1.61
N LEU A 60 17.33 -7.16 -2.15
CA LEU A 60 17.20 -8.59 -2.38
C LEU A 60 18.13 -9.07 -3.52
N LEU A 61 18.13 -8.37 -4.65
CA LEU A 61 18.98 -8.71 -5.80
C LEU A 61 20.47 -8.54 -5.49
N GLN A 62 20.86 -7.47 -4.79
CA GLN A 62 22.24 -7.25 -4.33
C GLN A 62 22.72 -8.32 -3.35
N ALA A 63 21.80 -8.94 -2.61
CA ALA A 63 22.09 -10.07 -1.73
C ALA A 63 22.17 -11.42 -2.47
N GLY A 64 22.02 -11.45 -3.79
CA GLY A 64 22.05 -12.67 -4.59
C GLY A 64 20.82 -13.57 -4.41
N LEU A 65 19.73 -13.04 -3.84
CA LEU A 65 18.48 -13.79 -3.69
C LEU A 65 17.74 -13.84 -5.03
N THR A 66 17.15 -15.00 -5.35
CA THR A 66 16.29 -15.13 -6.54
C THR A 66 14.93 -14.52 -6.25
N VAL A 67 14.55 -13.48 -6.98
CA VAL A 67 13.32 -12.71 -6.74
C VAL A 67 12.26 -13.04 -7.79
N PHE A 68 10.99 -13.17 -7.41
CA PHE A 68 9.87 -13.46 -8.31
C PHE A 68 8.81 -12.37 -8.22
N LEU A 69 8.50 -11.74 -9.35
CA LEU A 69 7.40 -10.77 -9.42
C LEU A 69 6.07 -11.49 -9.68
N ILE A 70 5.14 -11.35 -8.74
CA ILE A 70 3.76 -11.82 -8.86
C ILE A 70 2.89 -10.57 -8.87
N VAL A 71 2.35 -10.20 -10.04
CA VAL A 71 1.68 -8.91 -10.18
C VAL A 71 0.36 -8.86 -9.37
N PRO A 72 -0.08 -7.69 -8.88
CA PRO A 72 -1.24 -7.58 -8.00
C PRO A 72 -2.54 -8.18 -8.55
N GLN A 73 -2.71 -8.18 -9.88
CA GLN A 73 -3.85 -8.82 -10.54
C GLN A 73 -3.83 -10.35 -10.36
N GLN A 74 -2.66 -10.99 -10.47
CA GLN A 74 -2.51 -12.43 -10.22
C GLN A 74 -2.80 -12.76 -8.76
N VAL A 75 -2.26 -11.99 -7.82
CA VAL A 75 -2.53 -12.10 -6.38
C VAL A 75 -4.03 -12.02 -6.10
N THR A 76 -4.71 -11.04 -6.70
CA THR A 76 -6.16 -10.85 -6.53
C THR A 76 -6.95 -12.05 -7.06
N ALA A 77 -6.58 -12.58 -8.24
CA ALA A 77 -7.23 -13.76 -8.81
C ALA A 77 -6.99 -15.04 -7.97
N LEU A 78 -5.81 -15.16 -7.35
CA LEU A 78 -5.44 -16.32 -6.53
C LEU A 78 -6.03 -16.27 -5.12
N ARG A 79 -6.39 -15.09 -4.62
CA ARG A 79 -6.86 -14.89 -3.24
C ARG A 79 -8.08 -15.75 -2.89
N SER A 80 -8.96 -16.02 -3.86
CA SER A 80 -10.15 -16.87 -3.67
C SER A 80 -9.81 -18.31 -3.27
N ARG A 81 -8.60 -18.81 -3.59
CA ARG A 81 -8.13 -20.14 -3.17
C ARG A 81 -7.85 -20.24 -1.66
N TYR A 82 -7.62 -19.11 -1.00
CA TYR A 82 -7.10 -19.05 0.38
C TYR A 82 -8.09 -18.45 1.39
N SER A 83 -8.98 -17.57 0.93
CA SER A 83 -9.98 -16.99 1.82
C SER A 83 -11.19 -16.46 1.05
N SER A 84 -12.38 -16.72 1.59
CA SER A 84 -13.64 -16.11 1.16
C SER A 84 -13.80 -14.68 1.67
N ALA A 85 -12.97 -14.24 2.63
CA ALA A 85 -13.07 -12.93 3.26
C ALA A 85 -12.20 -11.88 2.56
N ARG A 86 -12.77 -10.70 2.29
CA ARG A 86 -12.12 -9.60 1.56
C ARG A 86 -11.43 -8.58 2.48
N SER A 87 -10.84 -9.04 3.58
CA SER A 87 -10.06 -8.17 4.46
C SER A 87 -8.65 -7.94 3.88
N LYS A 88 -8.12 -6.71 3.98
CA LYS A 88 -6.72 -6.44 3.65
C LYS A 88 -5.87 -6.77 4.87
N ASP A 89 -5.03 -7.78 4.75
CA ASP A 89 -4.03 -8.15 5.74
C ASP A 89 -2.69 -8.39 5.03
N ASP A 90 -1.74 -7.47 5.22
CA ASP A 90 -0.43 -7.53 4.58
C ASP A 90 0.36 -8.79 5.02
N ARG A 91 0.13 -9.33 6.22
CA ARG A 91 0.76 -10.60 6.67
C ARG A 91 0.21 -11.80 5.93
N PHE A 92 -1.07 -11.76 5.61
CA PHE A 92 -1.71 -12.76 4.76
C PHE A 92 -1.22 -12.62 3.32
N GLY A 93 -1.11 -11.40 2.79
CA GLY A 93 -0.50 -11.13 1.47
C GLY A 93 0.92 -11.69 1.37
N ALA A 94 1.76 -11.47 2.39
CA ALA A 94 3.11 -12.01 2.41
C ALA A 94 3.16 -13.55 2.38
N TYR A 95 2.22 -14.22 3.04
CA TYR A 95 2.08 -15.68 3.00
C TYR A 95 1.57 -16.20 1.67
N LEU A 96 0.52 -15.57 1.13
CA LEU A 96 -0.03 -15.89 -0.17
C LEU A 96 1.08 -15.90 -1.23
N LEU A 97 1.90 -14.85 -1.28
CA LEU A 97 3.01 -14.75 -2.22
C LEU A 97 4.03 -15.88 -2.04
N ALA A 98 4.38 -16.21 -0.80
CA ALA A 98 5.32 -17.29 -0.51
C ALA A 98 4.75 -18.64 -0.98
N ASP A 99 3.46 -18.89 -0.73
CA ASP A 99 2.82 -20.16 -1.08
C ASP A 99 2.57 -20.31 -2.58
N VAL A 100 2.24 -19.22 -3.28
CA VAL A 100 2.20 -19.18 -4.74
C VAL A 100 3.57 -19.47 -5.33
N LEU A 101 4.65 -18.91 -4.76
CA LEU A 101 6.00 -19.24 -5.21
C LEU A 101 6.33 -20.72 -5.01
N ARG A 102 5.92 -21.30 -3.88
CA ARG A 102 6.13 -22.73 -3.58
C ARG A 102 5.40 -23.64 -4.56
N THR A 103 4.14 -23.33 -4.85
CA THR A 103 3.26 -24.19 -5.67
C THR A 103 3.43 -23.98 -7.17
N ASP A 104 3.59 -22.73 -7.61
CA ASP A 104 3.62 -22.36 -9.02
C ASP A 104 5.03 -22.01 -9.52
N ARG A 105 6.08 -22.40 -8.78
CA ARG A 105 7.50 -22.04 -9.04
C ARG A 105 7.93 -22.14 -10.50
N ARG A 106 7.48 -23.18 -11.21
CA ARG A 106 7.83 -23.47 -12.62
C ARG A 106 7.19 -22.50 -13.62
N ARG A 107 6.10 -21.83 -13.23
CA ARG A 107 5.36 -20.86 -14.05
C ARG A 107 5.84 -19.43 -13.83
N LEU A 108 6.61 -19.18 -12.77
CA LEU A 108 7.11 -17.87 -12.40
C LEU A 108 8.52 -17.66 -12.95
N MET A 109 8.71 -16.51 -13.60
CA MET A 109 10.03 -16.10 -14.10
C MET A 109 10.76 -15.30 -13.00
N PRO A 110 12.04 -15.61 -12.70
CA PRO A 110 12.84 -14.77 -11.83
C PRO A 110 12.99 -13.37 -12.42
N LEU A 111 13.00 -12.37 -11.55
CA LEU A 111 13.37 -11.01 -11.90
C LEU A 111 14.87 -10.98 -12.22
N THR A 112 15.21 -10.51 -13.41
CA THR A 112 16.58 -10.24 -13.81
C THR A 112 17.00 -8.85 -13.33
N VAL A 113 18.30 -8.68 -13.05
CA VAL A 113 18.84 -7.36 -12.77
C VAL A 113 18.68 -6.50 -14.02
N ASP A 114 18.10 -5.32 -13.84
CA ASP A 114 17.92 -4.35 -14.93
C ASP A 114 19.28 -3.79 -15.37
N SER A 115 19.44 -3.58 -16.68
CA SER A 115 20.56 -2.78 -17.20
C SER A 115 20.38 -1.29 -16.88
N ASP A 116 21.47 -0.52 -16.90
CA ASP A 116 21.42 0.93 -16.67
C ASP A 116 20.43 1.65 -17.59
N ALA A 117 20.35 1.23 -18.86
CA ALA A 117 19.38 1.75 -19.82
C ALA A 117 17.92 1.48 -19.38
N THR A 118 17.63 0.27 -18.90
CA THR A 118 16.31 -0.11 -18.39
C THR A 118 15.95 0.63 -17.11
N VAL A 119 16.92 0.85 -16.22
CA VAL A 119 16.77 1.68 -15.02
C VAL A 119 16.44 3.12 -15.43
N GLY A 120 17.21 3.72 -16.34
CA GLY A 120 16.99 5.07 -16.85
C GLY A 120 15.61 5.25 -17.49
N LEU A 121 15.19 4.31 -18.36
CA LEU A 121 13.85 4.32 -18.96
C LEU A 121 12.75 4.28 -17.89
N ARG A 122 12.90 3.44 -16.86
CA ARG A 122 11.92 3.33 -15.77
C ARG A 122 11.83 4.63 -14.97
N MET A 123 12.96 5.31 -14.73
CA MET A 123 12.98 6.62 -14.07
C MET A 123 12.22 7.67 -14.90
N LEU A 124 12.44 7.73 -16.22
CA LEU A 124 11.73 8.65 -17.12
C LEU A 124 10.21 8.36 -17.16
N VAL A 125 9.83 7.08 -17.21
CA VAL A 125 8.41 6.68 -17.18
C VAL A 125 7.74 7.10 -15.88
N ARG A 126 8.41 6.94 -14.73
CA ARG A 126 7.90 7.43 -13.45
C ARG A 126 7.77 8.95 -13.41
N ALA A 127 8.82 9.67 -13.83
CA ALA A 127 8.80 11.13 -13.89
C ALA A 127 7.63 11.63 -14.75
N ARG A 128 7.40 11.02 -15.91
CA ARG A 128 6.23 11.32 -16.76
C ARG A 128 4.91 11.05 -16.04
N ALA A 129 4.77 9.90 -15.37
CA ALA A 129 3.55 9.58 -14.65
C ALA A 129 3.25 10.60 -13.54
N ASP A 130 4.28 11.07 -12.84
CA ASP A 130 4.14 12.08 -11.80
C ASP A 130 3.80 13.46 -12.38
N LEU A 131 4.39 13.84 -13.51
CA LEU A 131 4.01 15.05 -14.24
C LEU A 131 2.56 15.00 -14.73
N VAL A 132 2.08 13.84 -15.20
CA VAL A 132 0.68 13.67 -15.61
C VAL A 132 -0.25 13.86 -14.40
N LYS A 133 0.08 13.29 -13.23
CA LYS A 133 -0.70 13.49 -12.00
C LYS A 133 -0.71 14.96 -11.58
N ALA A 134 0.46 15.62 -11.60
CA ALA A 134 0.59 17.03 -11.25
C ALA A 134 -0.25 17.91 -12.19
N ARG A 135 -0.24 17.63 -13.49
CA ARG A 135 -1.08 18.31 -14.48
C ARG A 135 -2.57 18.16 -14.19
N VAL A 136 -3.04 16.94 -13.94
CA VAL A 136 -4.45 16.67 -13.60
C VAL A 136 -4.85 17.37 -12.30
N ALA A 137 -3.98 17.36 -11.29
CA ALA A 137 -4.23 18.06 -10.03
C ALA A 137 -4.32 19.58 -10.24
N ALA A 138 -3.39 20.17 -10.98
CA ALA A 138 -3.41 21.60 -11.32
C ALA A 138 -4.66 21.99 -12.12
N HIS A 139 -5.09 21.15 -13.08
CA HIS A 139 -6.34 21.37 -13.80
C HIS A 139 -7.54 21.37 -12.85
N ASN A 140 -7.67 20.33 -12.02
CA ASN A 140 -8.79 20.23 -11.09
C ASN A 140 -8.84 21.42 -10.13
N GLN A 141 -7.67 21.90 -9.68
CA GLN A 141 -7.56 23.10 -8.87
C GLN A 141 -8.04 24.34 -9.64
N LEU A 142 -7.56 24.57 -10.87
CA LEU A 142 -7.99 25.69 -11.71
C LEU A 142 -9.51 25.66 -11.93
N ARG A 143 -10.06 24.49 -12.27
CA ARG A 143 -11.49 24.30 -12.48
C ARG A 143 -12.30 24.68 -11.25
N ALA A 144 -11.87 24.25 -10.07
CA ALA A 144 -12.54 24.60 -8.82
C ALA A 144 -12.52 26.11 -8.54
N HIS A 145 -11.40 26.79 -8.83
CA HIS A 145 -11.29 28.25 -8.65
C HIS A 145 -12.21 29.00 -9.63
N LEU A 146 -12.23 28.58 -10.90
CA LEU A 146 -13.10 29.17 -11.91
C LEU A 146 -14.58 28.94 -11.61
N GLN A 147 -14.96 27.76 -11.12
CA GLN A 147 -16.34 27.49 -10.69
C GLN A 147 -16.80 28.44 -9.58
N PHE A 148 -15.90 28.79 -8.66
CA PHE A 148 -16.20 29.70 -7.55
C PHE A 148 -16.23 31.18 -7.98
N ALA A 149 -15.22 31.63 -8.73
CA ALA A 149 -15.03 33.06 -9.04
C ALA A 149 -15.68 33.49 -10.38
N HIS A 150 -15.66 32.63 -11.40
CA HIS A 150 -16.02 32.96 -12.78
C HIS A 150 -16.64 31.75 -13.53
N PRO A 151 -17.85 31.29 -13.17
CA PRO A 151 -18.42 30.06 -13.69
C PRO A 151 -18.57 30.03 -15.22
N GLY A 152 -18.77 31.19 -15.86
CA GLY A 152 -18.82 31.31 -17.32
C GLY A 152 -17.50 31.00 -18.05
N ALA A 153 -16.36 31.06 -17.36
CA ALA A 153 -15.03 30.80 -17.93
C ALA A 153 -14.61 29.31 -17.88
N VAL A 154 -15.34 28.45 -17.16
CA VAL A 154 -14.98 27.04 -16.94
C VAL A 154 -14.89 26.25 -18.26
N GLY A 155 -15.77 26.54 -19.23
CA GLY A 155 -15.81 25.86 -20.52
C GLY A 155 -14.61 26.13 -21.43
N LEU A 156 -13.87 27.23 -21.20
CA LEU A 156 -12.71 27.62 -22.00
C LEU A 156 -11.52 26.66 -21.81
N PHE A 157 -11.48 25.91 -20.71
CA PHE A 157 -10.33 25.10 -20.32
C PHE A 157 -10.52 23.59 -20.48
N HIS A 158 -11.60 23.12 -21.11
CA HIS A 158 -11.93 21.69 -21.20
C HIS A 158 -10.88 20.82 -21.90
N GLN A 159 -10.01 21.40 -22.73
CA GLN A 159 -8.98 20.67 -23.49
C GLN A 159 -7.71 20.39 -22.69
N LEU A 160 -7.52 21.02 -21.53
CA LEU A 160 -6.31 20.85 -20.72
C LEU A 160 -6.20 19.43 -20.10
N ASP A 161 -7.32 18.71 -20.03
CA ASP A 161 -7.40 17.30 -19.60
C ASP A 161 -7.06 16.31 -20.73
N GLY A 162 -7.02 16.79 -21.97
CA GLY A 162 -6.82 15.98 -23.16
C GLY A 162 -5.44 15.32 -23.21
N ARG A 163 -5.44 14.01 -23.42
CA ARG A 163 -4.36 13.28 -24.11
C ARG A 163 -3.91 14.16 -25.28
N SER A 164 -2.60 14.42 -25.42
CA SER A 164 -2.08 15.21 -26.54
C SER A 164 -2.78 14.77 -27.81
N PRO A 165 -3.54 15.64 -28.50
CA PRO A 165 -4.12 15.24 -29.78
C PRO A 165 -2.93 14.87 -30.64
N SER A 166 -2.92 13.64 -31.14
CA SER A 166 -2.04 13.28 -32.25
C SER A 166 -2.22 14.37 -33.28
N ARG A 167 -1.10 15.02 -33.61
CA ARG A 167 -1.00 16.16 -34.50
C ARG A 167 -1.68 15.83 -35.84
N SER A 168 -2.89 16.36 -36.04
CA SER A 168 -3.51 16.57 -37.34
C SER A 168 -4.61 17.62 -37.17
N ASP A 169 -4.22 18.89 -37.28
CA ASP A 169 -4.83 19.85 -38.20
C ASP A 169 -4.23 21.26 -38.00
N PRO A 170 -3.57 21.83 -39.01
CA PRO A 170 -3.23 23.25 -39.01
C PRO A 170 -4.47 24.04 -39.46
N LEU A 171 -4.74 25.17 -38.78
CA LEU A 171 -5.72 26.19 -39.15
C LEU A 171 -7.20 25.80 -38.96
N SER A 172 -7.67 25.85 -37.72
CA SER A 172 -8.99 26.40 -37.43
C SER A 172 -9.03 26.91 -35.99
N HIS A 173 -8.83 28.21 -35.84
CA HIS A 173 -9.33 28.95 -34.68
C HIS A 173 -10.36 29.94 -35.23
N PRO A 174 -11.65 29.80 -34.94
CA PRO A 174 -12.50 30.98 -34.98
C PRO A 174 -12.03 31.90 -33.85
N ALA A 175 -11.63 33.12 -34.20
CA ALA A 175 -11.24 34.14 -33.24
C ALA A 175 -12.33 34.31 -32.17
N PRO A 176 -11.98 34.50 -30.89
CA PRO A 176 -12.98 34.80 -29.88
C PRO A 176 -13.63 36.15 -30.22
N ARG A 177 -14.94 36.13 -30.47
CA ARG A 177 -15.75 37.35 -30.49
C ARG A 177 -15.60 38.05 -29.13
N PRO A 178 -15.44 39.38 -29.07
CA PRO A 178 -15.44 40.08 -27.80
C PRO A 178 -16.84 39.97 -27.20
N LEU A 179 -16.99 39.20 -26.12
CA LEU A 179 -18.14 39.36 -25.23
C LEU A 179 -17.92 40.68 -24.48
N ALA A 180 -18.89 41.57 -24.58
CA ALA A 180 -18.96 42.77 -23.76
C ALA A 180 -18.75 42.39 -22.30
N LEU A 181 -17.79 43.06 -21.64
CA LEU A 181 -17.66 43.08 -20.19
C LEU A 181 -18.98 43.62 -19.63
N GLY A 182 -19.88 42.72 -19.23
CA GLY A 182 -20.98 43.06 -18.34
C GLY A 182 -20.39 43.60 -17.05
N GLU A 183 -20.82 44.79 -16.68
CA GLU A 183 -20.35 45.52 -15.51
C GLU A 183 -20.35 44.64 -14.25
N ALA A 184 -19.24 44.66 -13.51
CA ALA A 184 -19.17 44.07 -12.19
C ALA A 184 -20.21 44.75 -11.27
N PRO A 185 -20.93 44.00 -10.41
CA PRO A 185 -21.78 44.64 -9.41
C PRO A 185 -20.89 45.48 -8.49
N ARG A 186 -21.23 46.77 -8.38
CA ARG A 186 -20.59 47.70 -7.45
C ARG A 186 -20.60 47.11 -6.04
N CYS A 187 -19.43 46.80 -5.51
CA CYS A 187 -19.26 46.57 -4.08
C CYS A 187 -19.60 47.88 -3.36
N VAL A 188 -20.73 47.90 -2.66
CA VAL A 188 -21.05 48.97 -1.71
C VAL A 188 -20.05 48.85 -0.57
N ALA A 189 -19.22 49.87 -0.42
CA ALA A 189 -18.36 50.04 0.75
C ALA A 189 -19.25 50.53 1.90
N GLU A 190 -19.63 49.64 2.82
CA GLU A 190 -20.01 50.06 4.16
C GLU A 190 -18.80 49.92 5.08
N GLY A 191 -18.28 51.08 5.48
CA GLY A 191 -17.27 51.21 6.52
C GLY A 191 -17.85 50.82 7.88
N GLY A 192 -17.54 49.60 8.32
CA GLY A 192 -17.64 49.20 9.72
C GLY A 192 -16.26 49.23 10.35
N ALA A 193 -16.04 50.13 11.31
CA ALA A 193 -14.80 50.27 12.05
C ALA A 193 -14.34 48.93 12.66
N LEU A 194 -13.06 48.60 12.47
CA LEU A 194 -12.39 47.51 13.16
C LEU A 194 -12.41 47.78 14.68
N HIS A 195 -13.16 46.96 15.42
CA HIS A 195 -12.92 46.75 16.85
C HIS A 195 -12.20 45.40 17.01
N PRO A 196 -11.03 45.34 17.68
CA PRO A 196 -10.38 44.06 17.95
C PRO A 196 -11.17 43.29 19.02
N PRO A 197 -11.42 41.97 18.85
CA PRO A 197 -12.02 41.19 19.93
C PRO A 197 -10.97 40.91 21.01
N ASP A 198 -11.37 41.25 22.24
CA ASP A 198 -10.68 41.00 23.50
C ASP A 198 -10.39 39.50 23.70
N HIS A 199 -9.12 39.17 23.93
CA HIS A 199 -8.67 37.82 24.28
C HIS A 199 -8.86 37.57 25.78
N SER A 200 -10.09 37.29 26.19
CA SER A 200 -10.37 36.90 27.58
C SER A 200 -11.49 35.87 27.71
N HIS A 201 -11.41 34.78 26.94
CA HIS A 201 -12.19 33.56 27.22
C HIS A 201 -11.29 32.42 27.70
N ARG A 202 -11.42 32.13 29.01
CA ARG A 202 -10.94 30.93 29.68
C ARG A 202 -11.34 29.69 28.88
N ARG A 203 -10.35 28.86 28.54
CA ARG A 203 -10.58 27.49 28.02
C ARG A 203 -11.36 26.68 29.08
N PRO A 204 -12.48 26.03 28.75
CA PRO A 204 -13.01 24.99 29.63
C PRO A 204 -12.05 23.80 29.63
N ALA A 205 -11.71 23.31 30.82
CA ALA A 205 -10.86 22.14 30.99
C ALA A 205 -11.50 20.91 30.33
N VAL A 206 -10.75 20.24 29.45
CA VAL A 206 -11.11 18.93 28.91
C VAL A 206 -11.07 17.93 30.06
N ARG A 207 -12.24 17.42 30.47
CA ARG A 207 -12.35 16.32 31.43
C ARG A 207 -11.76 15.05 30.79
N PRO A 208 -10.87 14.30 31.47
CA PRO A 208 -10.44 13.00 30.97
C PRO A 208 -11.62 12.02 30.98
N PRO A 209 -11.68 11.06 30.03
CA PRO A 209 -12.75 10.08 29.98
C PRO A 209 -12.70 9.15 31.21
N HIS A 210 -13.85 8.92 31.81
CA HIS A 210 -14.03 7.95 32.89
C HIS A 210 -13.65 6.53 32.42
N PRO A 211 -12.94 5.73 33.25
CA PRO A 211 -12.74 4.32 32.95
C PRO A 211 -14.09 3.61 33.06
N GLY A 212 -14.55 3.03 31.94
CA GLY A 212 -15.74 2.18 31.91
C GLY A 212 -15.59 0.93 32.79
N PRO A 213 -16.70 0.30 33.21
CA PRO A 213 -16.67 -0.79 34.17
C PRO A 213 -15.88 -1.98 33.64
N GLY A 214 -14.93 -2.45 34.45
CA GLY A 214 -14.00 -3.51 34.14
C GLY A 214 -14.71 -4.77 33.65
N ARG A 215 -14.26 -5.29 32.50
CA ARG A 215 -14.56 -6.66 32.09
C ARG A 215 -14.01 -7.62 33.15
N VAL A 216 -14.92 -8.20 33.93
CA VAL A 216 -14.63 -9.36 34.78
C VAL A 216 -14.08 -10.47 33.90
N SER A 217 -12.78 -10.72 34.02
CA SER A 217 -12.09 -11.87 33.46
C SER A 217 -12.70 -13.14 34.04
N ARG A 218 -13.58 -13.81 33.28
CA ARG A 218 -14.03 -15.17 33.59
C ARG A 218 -12.81 -16.10 33.55
N ARG A 219 -12.31 -16.50 34.72
CA ARG A 219 -11.32 -17.57 34.87
C ARG A 219 -11.85 -18.84 34.18
N PRO A 220 -11.06 -19.56 33.37
CA PRO A 220 -11.46 -20.87 32.88
C PRO A 220 -11.50 -21.85 34.06
N ARG A 221 -12.65 -22.48 34.27
CA ARG A 221 -12.83 -23.59 35.22
C ARG A 221 -11.85 -24.71 34.86
N ARG A 222 -10.91 -25.03 35.76
CA ARG A 222 -10.10 -26.26 35.70
C ARG A 222 -11.04 -27.46 35.65
N ARG A 223 -11.20 -28.08 34.48
CA ARG A 223 -11.75 -29.45 34.40
C ARG A 223 -10.76 -30.39 35.07
N ARG A 224 -11.12 -30.92 36.24
CA ARG A 224 -10.47 -32.10 36.83
C ARG A 224 -10.61 -33.25 35.82
N ARG A 225 -9.52 -33.62 35.12
CA ARG A 225 -9.46 -34.92 34.46
C ARG A 225 -9.21 -35.97 35.53
N ARG A 226 -10.20 -36.85 35.69
CA ARG A 226 -10.12 -38.07 36.49
C ARG A 226 -8.97 -38.93 35.97
N GLY A 227 -8.25 -39.56 36.90
CA GLY A 227 -7.08 -40.38 36.65
C GLY A 227 -7.37 -41.56 35.72
N HIS A 228 -6.38 -41.90 34.92
CA HIS A 228 -6.31 -43.17 34.23
C HIS A 228 -5.09 -43.91 34.78
N HIS A 229 -5.36 -45.02 35.48
CA HIS A 229 -4.35 -45.95 35.98
C HIS A 229 -3.57 -46.59 34.82
N PRO A 230 -2.24 -46.76 34.94
CA PRO A 230 -1.52 -47.64 34.04
C PRO A 230 -1.75 -49.10 34.46
N ARG A 231 -2.39 -49.89 33.58
CA ARG A 231 -2.37 -51.35 33.71
C ARG A 231 -1.02 -51.86 33.20
N ALA A 232 -0.23 -52.42 34.13
CA ALA A 232 0.91 -53.25 33.83
C ALA A 232 0.49 -54.43 32.93
N ARG A 233 1.22 -54.64 31.83
CA ARG A 233 1.24 -55.92 31.13
C ARG A 233 2.61 -56.57 31.28
N ARG A 234 2.53 -57.74 31.88
CA ARG A 234 3.56 -58.71 32.22
C ARG A 234 4.49 -59.03 31.05
N ALA A 235 5.76 -59.18 31.39
CA ALA A 235 6.70 -60.04 30.68
C ALA A 235 6.22 -61.50 30.74
N ALA A 236 6.33 -62.21 29.62
CA ALA A 236 6.40 -63.67 29.60
C ALA A 236 7.25 -64.09 28.40
N HIS A 237 8.36 -64.72 28.72
CA HIS A 237 9.20 -65.56 27.88
C HIS A 237 8.44 -66.42 26.87
N ARG A 238 9.11 -66.77 25.77
CA ARG A 238 9.34 -68.19 25.41
C ARG A 238 10.63 -68.37 24.59
N PRO A 239 11.20 -69.59 24.57
CA PRO A 239 12.64 -69.83 24.46
C PRO A 239 13.05 -70.55 23.15
N THR A 240 14.38 -70.73 23.07
CA THR A 240 15.21 -71.60 22.19
C THR A 240 15.12 -71.39 20.70
#